data_AF-A0A9W3F815-F1
#
_entry.id   AF-A0A9W3F815-F1
#
_cell.length_a   1.000
_cell.length_b   1.000
_cell.length_c   1.000
_cell.angle_alpha   90.00
_cell.angle_beta   90.00
_cell.angle_gamma   90.00
#
_symmetry.space_group_name_H-M   'P 1'
#
loop_
_entity.id
_entity.type
_entity.pdbx_description
1 polymer ?
#
loop_
_entity_poly.entity_id
_entity_poly.type
_entity_poly.pdbx_seq_one_letter_code
_entity_poly.pdbx_strand_id
1 'polypeptide(L)'
;MSSCKRQEEGVLRSHDCVLIYRSEAERDDSHTPDGNVIRLTTKMLTVKRLEEFNTCCPSGQLEKMAFFQCMEEVEKVQCFLEESSSEQDSRSGQNEAKEQVWSHPGLTETAPAKDERTAPPTGDAPAPPAPFDHRIVTAKQAAVNSFYTVSRTEILGGGRFGRVHKCEEKATGLKLAAKIIRTRGTKDKDEVKNEISVMNQLDHVNLVQLYDAFESKNDIVLVMEYVDGGELFDRIIDDNCNLTEFDTILFIRQICEGIRHMHQMNILHLDLKPENILCVNRDTKQIKIIDFGLARRYKPREKLKVNFGTPEFLAPEVVNYDFVSFPTDMWSVGVIAYMLLSGLSPFLGDSDAETLNNILACRWDLEDAEFQDISEEAREFIAKLLVKEKSWRVSASEALKHPWLSDRELHSRLSAQKMKNCCSDGQGPVAK
;
A
#
# COMPACT_ATOMS: atom_id res chain seq x y z
N MET A 1 -46.28 18.23 34.14
CA MET A 1 -45.06 18.98 34.55
C MET A 1 -43.94 17.95 34.67
N SER A 2 -43.23 17.66 33.57
CA SER A 2 -41.92 18.24 33.19
C SER A 2 -40.84 17.99 34.26
N SER A 3 -39.69 17.37 34.02
CA SER A 3 -38.78 17.53 32.88
C SER A 3 -37.77 16.36 32.86
N CYS A 4 -37.47 15.79 31.68
CA CYS A 4 -36.14 15.25 31.41
C CYS A 4 -35.75 15.59 29.97
N LYS A 5 -34.53 16.12 29.83
CA LYS A 5 -33.99 16.81 28.65
C LYS A 5 -33.92 15.88 27.43
N ARG A 6 -34.35 16.39 26.28
CA ARG A 6 -34.04 15.81 24.96
C ARG A 6 -32.52 15.80 24.77
N GLN A 7 -31.97 14.61 24.56
CA GLN A 7 -30.65 14.42 23.99
C GLN A 7 -30.83 14.41 22.47
N GLU A 8 -30.06 15.22 21.77
CA GLU A 8 -30.07 15.33 20.31
C GLU A 8 -29.73 13.98 19.67
N GLU A 9 -30.50 13.63 18.63
CA GLU A 9 -30.31 12.45 17.79
C GLU A 9 -28.97 12.58 17.02
N GLY A 10 -27.92 11.99 17.57
CA GLY A 10 -26.68 11.72 16.83
C GLY A 10 -26.90 10.52 15.90
N VAL A 11 -26.81 10.73 14.60
CA VAL A 11 -26.77 9.67 13.59
C VAL A 11 -25.48 8.87 13.79
N LEU A 12 -25.58 7.68 14.38
CA LEU A 12 -24.51 6.69 14.38
C LEU A 12 -24.33 6.14 12.96
N ARG A 13 -23.09 6.15 12.45
CA ARG A 13 -22.71 5.50 11.18
C ARG A 13 -22.93 3.98 11.32
N SER A 14 -23.34 3.30 10.24
CA SER A 14 -23.46 1.84 10.23
C SER A 14 -22.11 1.20 10.57
N HIS A 15 -22.12 0.17 11.40
CA HIS A 15 -20.94 -0.62 11.70
C HIS A 15 -21.15 -2.00 11.10
N ASP A 16 -20.16 -2.50 10.36
CA ASP A 16 -20.15 -3.87 9.90
C ASP A 16 -19.67 -4.76 11.06
N CYS A 17 -20.57 -5.63 11.52
CA CYS A 17 -20.29 -6.56 12.60
C CYS A 17 -20.10 -7.96 11.99
N VAL A 18 -18.99 -8.60 12.34
CA VAL A 18 -18.73 -10.00 12.00
C VAL A 18 -19.22 -10.87 13.15
N LEU A 19 -20.30 -11.62 12.92
CA LEU A 19 -20.79 -12.60 13.89
C LEU A 19 -20.14 -13.96 13.60
N ILE A 20 -19.37 -14.47 14.56
CA ILE A 20 -18.80 -15.82 14.52
C ILE A 20 -19.57 -16.67 15.54
N TYR A 21 -20.24 -17.71 15.06
CA TYR A 21 -20.92 -18.65 15.94
C TYR A 21 -20.67 -20.09 15.52
N ARG A 22 -20.83 -20.98 16.49
CA ARG A 22 -20.71 -22.41 16.32
C ARG A 22 -22.05 -22.94 15.82
N SER A 23 -22.11 -23.52 14.62
CA SER A 23 -23.31 -24.21 14.16
C SER A 23 -23.07 -25.72 14.19
N GLU A 24 -23.98 -26.46 14.82
CA GLU A 24 -24.01 -27.92 14.67
C GLU A 24 -24.60 -28.23 13.28
N ALA A 25 -23.84 -28.93 12.43
CA ALA A 25 -24.38 -29.41 11.16
C ALA A 25 -25.35 -30.57 11.42
N GLU A 26 -26.48 -30.58 10.72
CA GLU A 26 -27.37 -31.75 10.67
C GLU A 26 -26.58 -32.96 10.14
N ARG A 27 -26.76 -34.11 10.79
CA ARG A 27 -26.09 -35.37 10.41
C ARG A 27 -26.59 -35.79 9.04
N ASP A 28 -25.66 -35.93 8.10
CA ASP A 28 -25.92 -36.69 6.89
C ASP A 28 -25.75 -38.18 7.21
N ASP A 29 -26.83 -38.96 7.07
CA ASP A 29 -26.93 -40.39 7.44
C ASP A 29 -26.27 -41.27 6.35
N SER A 30 -24.99 -41.03 6.05
CA SER A 30 -24.19 -41.97 5.27
C SER A 30 -22.86 -42.28 5.96
N HIS A 31 -22.68 -43.57 6.26
CA HIS A 31 -21.69 -44.11 7.18
C HIS A 31 -20.23 -43.73 6.90
N THR A 32 -19.56 -43.17 7.91
CA THR A 32 -18.19 -43.55 8.37
C THR A 32 -17.94 -42.90 9.75
N PRO A 33 -17.34 -43.61 10.74
CA PRO A 33 -17.11 -43.06 12.06
C PRO A 33 -15.66 -42.55 12.18
N ASP A 34 -15.41 -41.30 11.84
CA ASP A 34 -14.30 -40.57 12.47
C ASP A 34 -14.43 -39.04 12.30
N GLY A 35 -14.24 -38.31 13.40
CA GLY A 35 -14.10 -36.85 13.43
C GLY A 35 -15.38 -36.04 13.58
N ASN A 36 -15.66 -35.54 14.79
CA ASN A 36 -16.50 -34.36 14.97
C ASN A 36 -15.79 -33.15 14.33
N VAL A 37 -16.12 -32.83 13.08
CA VAL A 37 -15.67 -31.60 12.43
C VAL A 37 -16.47 -30.44 13.01
N ILE A 38 -15.82 -29.59 13.81
CA ILE A 38 -16.42 -28.33 14.30
C ILE A 38 -16.36 -27.34 13.14
N ARG A 39 -17.51 -27.03 12.54
CA ARG A 39 -17.64 -25.97 11.53
C ARG A 39 -17.92 -24.63 12.25
N LEU A 40 -17.06 -23.64 12.02
CA LEU A 40 -17.30 -22.25 12.41
C LEU A 40 -17.93 -21.55 11.20
N THR A 41 -19.08 -20.94 11.40
CA THR A 41 -19.79 -20.23 10.34
C THR A 41 -19.73 -18.74 10.63
N THR A 42 -19.28 -17.96 9.65
CA THR A 42 -19.17 -16.51 9.74
C THR A 42 -20.29 -15.86 8.93
N LYS A 43 -21.03 -14.94 9.54
CA LYS A 43 -22.04 -14.15 8.82
C LYS A 43 -21.79 -12.66 9.07
N MET A 44 -21.71 -11.90 7.98
CA MET A 44 -21.61 -10.45 8.04
C MET A 44 -23.01 -9.86 8.22
N LEU A 45 -23.19 -9.01 9.23
CA LEU A 45 -24.45 -8.35 9.51
C LEU A 45 -24.23 -6.85 9.63
N THR A 46 -25.00 -6.08 8.86
CA THR A 46 -25.06 -4.63 8.98
C THR A 46 -26.18 -4.28 9.96
N VAL A 47 -25.82 -3.82 11.16
CA VAL A 47 -26.80 -3.49 12.21
C VAL A 47 -26.84 -1.98 12.41
N LYS A 48 -28.04 -1.40 12.49
CA LYS A 48 -28.21 0.05 12.60
C LYS A 48 -28.41 0.52 14.04
N ARG A 49 -28.82 -0.36 14.97
CA ARG A 49 -28.91 -0.10 16.42
C ARG A 49 -28.54 -1.31 17.27
N LEU A 50 -27.86 -1.08 18.40
CA LEU A 50 -27.41 -2.12 19.34
C LEU A 50 -28.55 -3.03 19.87
N GLU A 51 -29.79 -2.51 19.85
CA GLU A 51 -31.00 -3.18 20.36
C GLU A 51 -31.62 -4.19 19.36
N GLU A 52 -31.27 -4.13 18.07
CA GLU A 52 -31.79 -5.01 17.01
C GLU A 52 -31.20 -6.44 17.06
N PHE A 53 -30.16 -6.64 17.87
CA PHE A 53 -29.43 -7.92 17.95
C PHE A 53 -30.26 -9.04 18.60
N ASN A 54 -31.07 -8.72 19.61
CA ASN A 54 -31.91 -9.69 20.32
C ASN A 54 -33.12 -10.15 19.51
N THR A 55 -33.49 -9.43 18.45
CA THR A 55 -34.62 -9.78 17.58
C THR A 55 -34.20 -10.71 16.43
N CYS A 56 -32.91 -10.71 16.04
CA CYS A 56 -32.39 -11.52 14.94
C CYS A 56 -31.94 -12.94 15.34
N CYS A 57 -31.81 -13.24 16.64
CA CYS A 57 -31.44 -14.58 17.13
C CYS A 57 -32.25 -14.95 18.38
N PRO A 58 -33.28 -15.82 18.27
CA PRO A 58 -33.94 -16.38 19.44
C PRO A 58 -32.98 -17.27 20.22
N SER A 59 -32.83 -16.97 21.50
CA SER A 59 -31.98 -17.69 22.46
C SER A 59 -32.33 -19.18 22.53
N GLY A 60 -31.43 -20.04 22.07
CA GLY A 60 -31.60 -21.49 22.21
C GLY A 60 -30.32 -22.30 22.11
N GLN A 61 -29.33 -21.88 21.33
CA GLN A 61 -28.10 -22.64 21.12
C GLN A 61 -26.91 -21.71 20.90
N LEU A 62 -26.28 -21.24 21.97
CA LEU A 62 -24.99 -20.54 21.92
C LEU A 62 -24.37 -20.58 23.32
N GLU A 63 -23.57 -21.61 23.59
CA GLU A 63 -22.69 -21.62 24.76
C GLU A 63 -21.46 -20.75 24.47
N LYS A 64 -21.38 -19.63 25.21
CA LYS A 64 -20.25 -18.69 25.35
C LYS A 64 -19.90 -17.85 24.11
N MET A 65 -20.44 -16.63 24.08
CA MET A 65 -19.96 -15.52 23.25
C MET A 65 -18.70 -14.89 23.88
N ALA A 66 -17.66 -14.67 23.08
CA ALA A 66 -16.62 -13.69 23.36
C ALA A 66 -16.80 -12.50 22.40
N PHE A 67 -16.85 -11.29 22.95
CA PHE A 67 -17.01 -10.05 22.20
C PHE A 67 -15.62 -9.56 21.77
N PHE A 68 -15.41 -9.30 20.47
CA PHE A 68 -14.23 -8.57 20.01
C PHE A 68 -14.65 -7.19 19.54
N GLN A 69 -14.41 -6.19 20.39
CA GLN A 69 -14.32 -4.82 19.93
C GLN A 69 -13.00 -4.73 19.16
N CYS A 70 -13.06 -4.43 17.88
CA CYS A 70 -11.88 -4.23 17.05
C CYS A 70 -11.08 -3.04 17.63
N MET A 71 -9.96 -3.33 18.31
CA MET A 71 -8.72 -2.55 18.45
C MET A 71 -7.86 -3.11 19.61
N GLU A 72 -6.56 -3.25 19.35
CA GLU A 72 -5.46 -3.42 20.33
C GLU A 72 -5.55 -4.59 21.33
N GLU A 73 -4.89 -5.72 21.02
CA GLU A 73 -4.00 -6.51 21.91
C GLU A 73 -3.78 -7.94 21.37
N VAL A 74 -2.68 -8.15 20.64
CA VAL A 74 -2.10 -9.49 20.42
C VAL A 74 -0.58 -9.42 20.62
N GLU A 75 -0.16 -9.00 21.81
CA GLU A 75 1.19 -9.26 22.35
C GLU A 75 1.00 -10.19 23.57
N LYS A 76 0.87 -11.51 23.34
CA LYS A 76 1.07 -12.58 24.36
C LYS A 76 0.82 -13.99 23.81
N VAL A 77 1.65 -14.45 22.87
CA VAL A 77 2.06 -15.87 22.80
C VAL A 77 3.53 -15.89 22.37
N GLN A 78 4.41 -15.74 23.36
CA GLN A 78 5.84 -16.01 23.22
C GLN A 78 6.10 -17.42 23.76
N CYS A 79 7.20 -18.02 23.30
CA CYS A 79 7.89 -19.18 23.88
C CYS A 79 7.34 -20.55 23.50
N PHE A 80 7.88 -21.14 22.44
CA PHE A 80 8.47 -22.48 22.43
C PHE A 80 9.25 -22.59 21.11
N LEU A 81 10.53 -22.97 21.16
CA LEU A 81 11.48 -23.15 20.04
C LEU A 81 12.42 -21.98 19.70
N GLU A 82 13.11 -21.46 20.72
CA GLU A 82 14.56 -21.23 20.60
C GLU A 82 15.20 -21.79 21.87
N GLU A 83 15.96 -22.89 21.72
CA GLU A 83 17.18 -23.18 22.52
C GLU A 83 17.74 -24.58 22.15
N SER A 84 18.67 -24.58 21.20
CA SER A 84 19.86 -25.43 21.11
C SER A 84 20.52 -25.04 19.77
N SER A 85 21.78 -24.62 19.67
CA SER A 85 22.91 -24.69 20.58
C SER A 85 24.06 -23.85 19.98
N SER A 86 24.71 -23.07 20.86
CA SER A 86 26.16 -22.81 20.95
C SER A 86 26.97 -22.32 19.74
N GLU A 87 27.40 -21.05 19.87
CA GLU A 87 28.79 -20.55 19.82
C GLU A 87 29.90 -21.39 19.15
N GLN A 88 30.69 -20.77 18.25
CA GLN A 88 32.11 -20.47 18.50
C GLN A 88 32.81 -19.69 17.35
N ASP A 89 33.29 -18.51 17.72
CA ASP A 89 34.67 -17.99 17.65
C ASP A 89 35.44 -17.64 16.34
N SER A 90 36.08 -16.47 16.46
CA SER A 90 37.44 -16.09 16.03
C SER A 90 37.78 -15.47 14.65
N ARG A 91 38.23 -14.21 14.77
CA ARG A 91 39.48 -13.58 14.25
C ARG A 91 39.65 -13.14 12.77
N SER A 92 39.79 -11.80 12.69
CA SER A 92 40.86 -11.00 12.04
C SER A 92 41.04 -11.00 10.52
N GLY A 93 41.10 -9.78 9.95
CA GLY A 93 41.72 -9.50 8.66
C GLY A 93 41.48 -8.06 8.21
N GLN A 94 42.41 -7.17 8.52
CA GLN A 94 42.53 -5.84 7.90
C GLN A 94 42.86 -5.99 6.41
N ASN A 95 42.33 -5.09 5.57
CA ASN A 95 43.06 -4.58 4.41
C ASN A 95 42.50 -3.20 4.03
N GLU A 96 43.34 -2.19 4.28
CA GLU A 96 43.22 -0.86 3.67
C GLU A 96 43.68 -0.95 2.21
N ALA A 97 42.93 -0.33 1.31
CA ALA A 97 43.47 0.18 0.05
C ALA A 97 42.88 1.57 -0.19
N LYS A 98 43.76 2.58 -0.12
CA LYS A 98 43.52 3.94 -0.58
C LYS A 98 43.56 3.96 -2.11
N GLU A 99 42.67 4.71 -2.74
CA GLU A 99 43.05 5.44 -3.96
C GLU A 99 42.24 6.73 -4.12
N GLN A 100 42.96 7.76 -4.57
CA GLN A 100 42.58 9.16 -4.58
C GLN A 100 41.90 9.58 -5.88
N VAL A 101 40.83 10.37 -5.71
CA VAL A 101 40.43 11.61 -6.41
C VAL A 101 41.26 12.05 -7.64
N TRP A 102 40.57 12.31 -8.76
CA TRP A 102 40.74 13.58 -9.50
C TRP A 102 39.45 14.01 -10.21
N SER A 103 39.37 15.32 -10.49
CA SER A 103 38.13 16.09 -10.57
C SER A 103 38.06 16.95 -11.84
N HIS A 104 36.81 17.21 -12.30
CA HIS A 104 36.28 18.41 -13.01
C HIS A 104 36.64 18.64 -14.50
N PRO A 105 35.94 19.53 -15.25
CA PRO A 105 34.63 20.19 -15.06
C PRO A 105 33.68 20.22 -16.29
N GLY A 106 32.39 20.46 -16.04
CA GLY A 106 31.55 21.50 -16.69
C GLY A 106 31.12 21.35 -18.16
N LEU A 107 29.81 21.48 -18.41
CA LEU A 107 29.24 22.45 -19.34
C LEU A 107 27.70 22.52 -19.19
N THR A 108 27.29 23.70 -18.77
CA THR A 108 25.93 24.27 -18.78
C THR A 108 25.51 24.63 -20.20
N GLU A 109 24.23 24.46 -20.54
CA GLU A 109 23.57 25.32 -21.53
C GLU A 109 22.07 25.44 -21.21
N THR A 110 21.59 26.68 -21.26
CA THR A 110 20.27 27.14 -20.83
C THR A 110 19.49 27.74 -22.01
N ALA A 111 18.16 27.55 -21.94
CA ALA A 111 17.05 28.40 -22.43
C ALA A 111 16.65 28.33 -23.93
N PRO A 112 15.43 28.80 -24.34
CA PRO A 112 14.33 29.39 -23.55
C PRO A 112 12.91 28.82 -23.81
N ALA A 113 11.98 29.28 -22.98
CA ALA A 113 10.54 29.05 -22.97
C ALA A 113 9.76 29.67 -24.16
N LYS A 114 8.62 29.05 -24.52
CA LYS A 114 7.51 29.68 -25.25
C LYS A 114 6.16 29.18 -24.75
N ASP A 115 5.24 30.14 -24.64
CA ASP A 115 3.89 30.12 -24.09
C ASP A 115 2.85 29.25 -24.80
N GLU A 116 1.92 28.78 -23.96
CA GLU A 116 0.46 28.61 -24.09
C GLU A 116 -0.18 28.00 -25.36
N ARG A 117 -0.81 26.83 -25.13
CA ARG A 117 -2.23 26.61 -25.43
C ARG A 117 -2.75 25.44 -24.58
N THR A 118 -3.61 25.72 -23.61
CA THR A 118 -4.21 24.72 -22.72
C THR A 118 -5.21 23.87 -23.50
N ALA A 119 -4.75 22.70 -23.95
CA ALA A 119 -5.60 21.59 -24.32
C ALA A 119 -6.32 21.06 -23.07
N PRO A 120 -7.49 20.39 -23.20
CA PRO A 120 -8.09 19.67 -22.09
C PRO A 120 -7.04 18.68 -21.51
N PRO A 121 -7.00 18.49 -20.18
CA PRO A 121 -5.96 17.68 -19.57
C PRO A 121 -6.01 16.27 -20.13
N THR A 122 -5.00 15.92 -20.93
CA THR A 122 -4.72 14.55 -21.30
C THR A 122 -4.44 13.79 -20.01
N GLY A 123 -5.08 12.62 -19.81
CA GLY A 123 -4.94 11.79 -18.60
C GLY A 123 -3.52 11.25 -18.32
N ASP A 124 -2.50 11.79 -19.00
CA ASP A 124 -1.08 11.45 -18.91
C ASP A 124 -0.26 12.61 -18.29
N ALA A 125 -0.92 13.60 -17.67
CA ALA A 125 -0.22 14.69 -17.01
C ALA A 125 0.50 14.19 -15.75
N PRO A 126 1.82 14.44 -15.59
CA PRO A 126 2.56 14.03 -14.40
C PRO A 126 1.90 14.56 -13.13
N ALA A 127 2.03 13.81 -12.03
CA ALA A 127 1.57 14.26 -10.72
C ALA A 127 2.16 15.65 -10.39
N PRO A 128 1.40 16.56 -9.75
CA PRO A 128 1.94 17.83 -9.33
C PRO A 128 3.09 17.61 -8.32
N PRO A 129 4.16 18.43 -8.40
CA PRO A 129 5.22 18.40 -7.39
C PRO A 129 4.67 18.84 -6.03
N ALA A 130 5.42 18.54 -4.97
CA ALA A 130 5.12 19.07 -3.64
C ALA A 130 5.12 20.61 -3.65
N PRO A 131 4.36 21.28 -2.77
CA PRO A 131 4.32 22.75 -2.70
C PRO A 131 5.58 23.36 -2.05
N PHE A 132 6.70 22.65 -2.09
CA PHE A 132 8.01 23.03 -1.56
C PHE A 132 9.10 22.26 -2.29
N ASP A 133 10.29 22.86 -2.42
CA ASP A 133 11.47 22.19 -2.98
C ASP A 133 11.91 21.02 -2.11
N HIS A 134 12.53 20.00 -2.71
CA HIS A 134 13.12 18.88 -2.01
C HIS A 134 14.11 19.31 -0.91
N ARG A 135 14.11 18.61 0.22
CA ARG A 135 14.87 18.98 1.42
C ARG A 135 15.74 17.84 1.92
N ILE A 136 16.93 18.20 2.38
CA ILE A 136 17.78 17.31 3.18
C ILE A 136 17.45 17.54 4.65
N VAL A 137 16.59 16.67 5.19
CA VAL A 137 16.03 16.80 6.53
C VAL A 137 16.89 16.07 7.56
N THR A 138 17.07 16.69 8.73
CA THR A 138 17.66 16.06 9.91
C THR A 138 16.70 16.23 11.09
N ALA A 139 16.52 15.18 11.90
CA ALA A 139 15.61 15.22 13.03
C ALA A 139 16.06 16.24 14.10
N LYS A 140 15.22 17.23 14.37
CA LYS A 140 15.43 18.27 15.38
C LYS A 140 15.09 17.75 16.77
N GLN A 141 15.92 18.06 17.76
CA GLN A 141 15.64 17.77 19.18
C GLN A 141 14.72 18.85 19.77
N ALA A 142 13.48 18.89 19.30
CA ALA A 142 12.48 19.87 19.71
C ALA A 142 11.07 19.29 19.60
N ALA A 143 10.11 19.89 20.31
CA ALA A 143 8.71 19.50 20.17
C ALA A 143 8.15 20.01 18.83
N VAL A 144 7.54 19.12 18.04
CA VAL A 144 6.87 19.47 16.77
C VAL A 144 5.84 20.60 16.97
N ASN A 145 5.15 20.61 18.12
CA ASN A 145 4.15 21.62 18.48
C ASN A 145 4.73 23.04 18.65
N SER A 146 6.05 23.20 18.74
CA SER A 146 6.68 24.53 18.73
C SER A 146 6.61 25.18 17.35
N PHE A 147 6.58 24.39 16.27
CA PHE A 147 6.66 24.86 14.88
C PHE A 147 5.39 24.59 14.07
N TYR A 148 4.65 23.53 14.42
CA TYR A 148 3.47 23.08 13.69
C TYR A 148 2.26 22.98 14.60
N THR A 149 1.08 23.14 14.03
CA THR A 149 -0.20 22.83 14.66
C THR A 149 -0.67 21.48 14.14
N VAL A 150 -0.53 20.42 14.93
CA VAL A 150 -0.96 19.06 14.55
C VAL A 150 -2.43 18.85 14.94
N SER A 151 -3.27 18.50 13.97
CA SER A 151 -4.70 18.26 14.18
C SER A 151 -4.92 16.98 14.99
N ARG A 152 -5.71 17.07 16.05
CA ARG A 152 -6.05 15.92 16.90
C ARG A 152 -7.22 15.09 16.35
N THR A 153 -8.01 15.67 15.45
CA THR A 153 -9.26 15.09 14.94
C THR A 153 -9.14 14.65 13.49
N GLU A 154 -8.33 15.34 12.68
CA GLU A 154 -8.11 14.96 11.28
C GLU A 154 -6.96 13.96 11.17
N ILE A 155 -7.32 12.69 11.29
CA ILE A 155 -6.42 11.55 11.10
C ILE A 155 -6.51 11.14 9.64
N LEU A 156 -5.36 11.14 8.96
CA LEU A 156 -5.26 10.84 7.53
C LEU A 156 -5.04 9.34 7.27
N GLY A 157 -4.44 8.65 8.24
CA GLY A 157 -4.16 7.23 8.17
C GLY A 157 -3.53 6.72 9.45
N GLY A 158 -3.46 5.40 9.61
CA GLY A 158 -2.80 4.78 10.75
C GLY A 158 -2.49 3.32 10.47
N GLY A 159 -1.32 2.87 10.91
CA GLY A 159 -0.88 1.50 10.70
C GLY A 159 0.32 1.13 11.55
N ARG A 160 1.05 0.10 11.11
CA ARG A 160 2.24 -0.43 11.79
C ARG A 160 3.29 0.65 12.09
N PHE A 161 3.43 1.62 11.20
CA PHE A 161 4.45 2.66 11.28
C PHE A 161 3.99 3.93 12.03
N GLY A 162 2.81 3.90 12.67
CA GLY A 162 2.31 5.01 13.47
C GLY A 162 1.03 5.65 12.92
N ARG A 163 0.69 6.84 13.43
CA ARG A 163 -0.51 7.58 13.02
C ARG A 163 -0.13 8.81 12.22
N VAL A 164 -0.87 9.09 11.16
CA VAL A 164 -0.68 10.26 10.30
C VAL A 164 -1.81 11.25 10.58
N HIS A 165 -1.42 12.47 10.95
CA HIS A 165 -2.32 13.56 11.26
C HIS A 165 -2.14 14.69 10.25
N LYS A 166 -3.20 15.41 9.91
CA LYS A 166 -3.04 16.69 9.20
C LYS A 166 -2.35 17.70 10.11
N CYS A 167 -1.44 18.51 9.58
CA CYS A 167 -0.81 19.59 10.33
C CYS A 167 -0.61 20.84 9.46
N GLU A 168 -0.28 21.95 10.12
CA GLU A 168 -0.02 23.22 9.47
C GLU A 168 1.24 23.87 10.08
N GLU A 169 2.14 24.36 9.23
CA GLU A 169 3.30 25.13 9.68
C GLU A 169 2.86 26.51 10.19
N LYS A 170 3.17 26.82 11.46
CA LYS A 170 2.69 28.05 12.11
C LYS A 170 3.20 29.34 11.47
N ALA A 171 4.38 29.27 10.86
CA ALA A 171 5.03 30.46 10.28
C ALA A 171 4.43 30.86 8.93
N THR A 172 3.97 29.89 8.13
CA THR A 172 3.60 30.09 6.72
C THR A 172 2.13 29.75 6.44
N GLY A 173 1.47 28.97 7.30
CA GLY A 173 0.16 28.39 7.05
C GLY A 173 0.19 27.20 6.08
N LEU A 174 1.38 26.67 5.73
CA LEU A 174 1.50 25.55 4.79
C LEU A 174 0.91 24.27 5.40
N LYS A 175 -0.05 23.68 4.68
CA LYS A 175 -0.69 22.41 5.06
C LYS A 175 0.23 21.23 4.74
N LEU A 176 0.41 20.35 5.71
CA LEU A 176 1.34 19.22 5.71
C LEU A 176 0.71 18.01 6.43
N ALA A 177 1.40 16.88 6.40
CA ALA A 177 1.03 15.67 7.15
C ALA A 177 2.10 15.36 8.20
N ALA A 178 1.70 14.97 9.41
CA ALA A 178 2.58 14.58 10.50
C ALA A 178 2.42 13.08 10.80
N LYS A 179 3.41 12.26 10.41
CA LYS A 179 3.49 10.84 10.76
C LYS A 179 4.21 10.70 12.11
N ILE A 180 3.47 10.29 13.14
CA ILE A 180 3.96 10.13 14.51
C ILE A 180 4.32 8.67 14.74
N ILE A 181 5.62 8.39 14.84
CA ILE A 181 6.16 7.04 14.97
C ILE A 181 6.64 6.84 16.40
N ARG A 182 6.00 5.93 17.15
CA ARG A 182 6.42 5.60 18.51
C ARG A 182 7.70 4.78 18.48
N THR A 183 8.66 5.13 19.33
CA THR A 183 9.95 4.45 19.43
C THR A 183 10.18 3.97 20.86
N ARG A 184 10.44 2.67 21.04
CA ARG A 184 10.68 2.05 22.36
C ARG A 184 12.16 2.12 22.77
N GLY A 185 13.08 2.36 21.84
CA GLY A 185 14.51 2.44 22.10
C GLY A 185 15.32 3.04 20.96
N THR A 186 16.64 2.98 21.07
CA THR A 186 17.57 3.52 20.07
C THR A 186 17.43 2.81 18.72
N LYS A 187 17.21 1.50 18.71
CA LYS A 187 17.03 0.72 17.48
C LYS A 187 15.86 1.23 16.63
N ASP A 188 14.68 1.40 17.23
CA ASP A 188 13.51 1.95 16.52
C ASP A 188 13.78 3.36 15.99
N LYS A 189 14.51 4.18 16.76
CA LYS A 189 14.92 5.52 16.31
C LYS A 189 15.87 5.48 15.13
N ASP A 190 16.81 4.53 15.12
CA ASP A 190 17.76 4.35 14.02
C ASP A 190 17.06 3.86 12.75
N GLU A 191 16.03 3.02 12.88
CA GLU A 191 15.17 2.60 11.76
C GLU A 191 14.43 3.80 11.14
N VAL A 192 13.82 4.67 11.97
CA VAL A 192 13.16 5.90 11.46
C VAL A 192 14.18 6.91 10.90
N LYS A 193 15.38 7.02 11.49
CA LYS A 193 16.46 7.85 10.92
C LYS A 193 16.94 7.32 9.57
N ASN A 194 16.91 6.01 9.36
CA ASN A 194 17.13 5.42 8.04
C ASN A 194 16.03 5.81 7.06
N GLU A 195 14.75 5.81 7.46
CA GLU A 195 13.64 6.31 6.62
C GLU A 195 13.89 7.78 6.20
N ILE A 196 14.27 8.67 7.14
CA ILE A 196 14.64 10.06 6.83
C ILE A 196 15.79 10.10 5.81
N SER A 197 16.85 9.32 6.03
CA SER A 197 18.01 9.27 5.14
C SER A 197 17.66 8.78 3.73
N VAL A 198 16.73 7.83 3.62
CA VAL A 198 16.19 7.34 2.35
C VAL A 198 15.39 8.44 1.66
N MET A 199 14.44 9.08 2.35
CA MET A 199 13.61 10.14 1.77
C MET A 199 14.44 11.33 1.28
N ASN A 200 15.52 11.69 1.97
CA ASN A 200 16.47 12.73 1.55
C ASN A 200 17.20 12.46 0.22
N GLN A 201 17.09 11.24 -0.33
CA GLN A 201 17.68 10.87 -1.64
C GLN A 201 16.61 10.79 -2.74
N LEU A 202 15.33 10.98 -2.42
CA LEU A 202 14.20 10.67 -3.30
C LEU A 202 13.39 11.92 -3.66
N ASP A 203 13.92 12.70 -4.60
CA ASP A 203 13.22 13.82 -5.22
C ASP A 203 12.48 13.38 -6.49
N HIS A 204 11.17 13.13 -6.40
CA HIS A 204 10.35 12.72 -7.55
C HIS A 204 8.87 13.00 -7.32
N VAL A 205 8.15 13.39 -8.37
CA VAL A 205 6.72 13.80 -8.28
C VAL A 205 5.80 12.68 -7.80
N ASN A 206 6.08 11.42 -8.13
CA ASN A 206 5.31 10.25 -7.69
C ASN A 206 5.72 9.71 -6.31
N LEU A 207 6.61 10.39 -5.58
CA LEU A 207 7.06 10.01 -4.24
C LEU A 207 6.73 11.14 -3.26
N VAL A 208 6.10 10.84 -2.13
CA VAL A 208 5.79 11.85 -1.11
C VAL A 208 7.07 12.49 -0.59
N GLN A 209 7.08 13.82 -0.46
CA GLN A 209 8.27 14.57 -0.06
C GLN A 209 8.32 14.81 1.46
N LEU A 210 9.53 14.72 2.03
CA LEU A 210 9.79 15.02 3.44
C LEU A 210 10.06 16.53 3.62
N TYR A 211 9.36 17.17 4.56
CA TYR A 211 9.46 18.60 4.83
C TYR A 211 10.33 18.92 6.05
N ASP A 212 10.17 18.15 7.12
CA ASP A 212 10.85 18.33 8.42
C ASP A 212 10.79 17.05 9.26
N ALA A 213 11.58 16.98 10.33
CA ALA A 213 11.54 15.86 11.28
C ALA A 213 11.89 16.30 12.71
N PHE A 214 11.23 15.67 13.69
CA PHE A 214 11.40 15.96 15.12
C PHE A 214 11.62 14.67 15.89
N GLU A 215 12.62 14.65 16.76
CA GLU A 215 12.87 13.53 17.67
C GLU A 215 12.55 13.95 19.10
N SER A 216 11.71 13.14 19.76
CA SER A 216 11.42 13.22 21.18
C SER A 216 11.99 12.00 21.91
N LYS A 217 11.72 11.87 23.22
CA LYS A 217 12.14 10.70 24.01
C LYS A 217 11.53 9.39 23.48
N ASN A 218 10.23 9.41 23.16
CA ASN A 218 9.44 8.19 22.89
C ASN A 218 8.86 8.15 21.47
N ASP A 219 9.16 9.13 20.63
CA ASP A 219 8.65 9.21 19.27
C ASP A 219 9.60 9.98 18.35
N ILE A 220 9.45 9.74 17.05
CA ILE A 220 9.93 10.61 15.98
C ILE A 220 8.71 11.02 15.15
N VAL A 221 8.62 12.30 14.82
CA VAL A 221 7.56 12.86 13.97
C VAL A 221 8.17 13.28 12.64
N LEU A 222 7.66 12.70 11.55
CA LEU A 222 8.00 13.10 10.19
C LEU A 222 6.92 14.06 9.69
N VAL A 223 7.33 15.25 9.26
CA VAL A 223 6.44 16.23 8.61
C VAL A 223 6.64 16.10 7.11
N MET A 224 5.57 15.77 6.39
CA MET A 224 5.58 15.37 4.98
C MET A 224 4.61 16.21 4.17
N GLU A 225 4.76 16.15 2.84
CA GLU A 225 3.78 16.65 1.89
C GLU A 225 2.37 16.17 2.24
N TYR A 226 1.42 17.11 2.32
CA TYR A 226 0.01 16.78 2.43
C TYR A 226 -0.56 16.55 1.04
N VAL A 227 -1.08 15.36 0.81
CA VAL A 227 -1.79 15.00 -0.41
C VAL A 227 -3.28 15.02 -0.08
N ASP A 228 -4.05 15.90 -0.72
CA ASP A 228 -5.51 15.97 -0.60
C ASP A 228 -6.16 14.86 -1.45
N GLY A 229 -5.77 13.63 -1.13
CA GLY A 229 -6.06 12.39 -1.84
C GLY A 229 -6.56 11.31 -0.89
N GLY A 230 -7.12 10.26 -1.45
CA GLY A 230 -7.54 9.07 -0.73
C GLY A 230 -6.74 7.89 -1.27
N GLU A 231 -6.81 6.76 -0.56
CA GLU A 231 -6.11 5.55 -0.96
C GLU A 231 -6.53 5.13 -2.38
N LEU A 232 -5.56 4.60 -3.13
CA LEU A 232 -5.76 4.23 -4.52
C LEU A 232 -6.97 3.29 -4.65
N PHE A 233 -7.04 2.27 -3.79
CA PHE A 233 -8.06 1.23 -3.86
C PHE A 233 -9.42 1.68 -3.32
N ASP A 234 -9.47 2.44 -2.20
CA ASP A 234 -10.72 3.02 -1.70
C ASP A 234 -11.42 3.90 -2.76
N ARG A 235 -10.65 4.54 -3.64
CA ARG A 235 -11.17 5.40 -4.71
C ARG A 235 -11.43 4.68 -6.03
N ILE A 236 -10.89 3.47 -6.22
CA ILE A 236 -11.00 2.68 -7.46
C ILE A 236 -12.05 1.57 -7.33
N ILE A 237 -12.15 0.92 -6.17
CA ILE A 237 -13.08 -0.19 -5.90
C ILE A 237 -14.47 0.33 -5.48
N ASP A 238 -14.62 1.63 -5.24
CA ASP A 238 -15.94 2.25 -5.06
C ASP A 238 -16.84 1.95 -6.27
N ASP A 239 -18.00 1.32 -6.03
CA ASP A 239 -18.95 0.73 -7.00
C ASP A 239 -19.36 1.66 -8.16
N ASN A 240 -19.09 2.96 -8.01
CA ASN A 240 -19.39 4.00 -8.99
C ASN A 240 -18.26 4.23 -10.02
N CYS A 241 -17.19 3.43 -10.03
CA CYS A 241 -16.03 3.64 -10.91
C CYS A 241 -15.60 2.37 -11.63
N ASN A 242 -16.04 2.22 -12.87
CA ASN A 242 -15.51 1.19 -13.75
C ASN A 242 -14.11 1.60 -14.22
N LEU A 243 -13.08 1.09 -13.56
CA LEU A 243 -11.69 1.25 -14.00
C LEU A 243 -11.49 0.52 -15.32
N THR A 244 -11.07 1.22 -16.36
CA THR A 244 -10.73 0.59 -17.64
C THR A 244 -9.28 0.13 -17.65
N GLU A 245 -8.92 -0.82 -18.51
CA GLU A 245 -7.51 -1.20 -18.71
C GLU A 245 -6.61 0.01 -19.00
N PHE A 246 -7.12 0.98 -19.78
CA PHE A 246 -6.37 2.21 -20.05
C PHE A 246 -6.13 3.03 -18.78
N ASP A 247 -7.10 3.12 -17.87
CA ASP A 247 -6.91 3.78 -16.58
C ASP A 247 -5.86 3.05 -15.73
N THR A 248 -5.87 1.71 -15.75
CA THR A 248 -4.86 0.90 -15.06
C THR A 248 -3.46 1.15 -15.61
N ILE A 249 -3.30 1.26 -16.93
CA ILE A 249 -2.02 1.62 -17.57
C ILE A 249 -1.49 2.95 -17.02
N LEU A 250 -2.34 3.96 -16.87
CA LEU A 250 -1.95 5.28 -16.35
C LEU A 250 -1.46 5.22 -14.90
N PHE A 251 -2.07 4.37 -14.07
CA PHE A 251 -1.62 4.14 -12.71
C PHE A 251 -0.32 3.35 -12.63
N ILE A 252 -0.23 2.22 -13.34
CA ILE A 252 0.97 1.37 -13.30
C ILE A 252 2.18 2.09 -13.89
N ARG A 253 2.00 2.92 -14.92
CA ARG A 253 3.08 3.76 -15.47
C ARG A 253 3.69 4.64 -14.39
N GLN A 254 2.88 5.39 -13.65
CA GLN A 254 3.37 6.27 -12.57
C GLN A 254 3.99 5.51 -11.40
N ILE A 255 3.43 4.34 -11.04
CA ILE A 255 4.03 3.46 -10.02
C ILE A 255 5.43 3.02 -10.49
N CYS A 256 5.55 2.57 -11.74
CA CYS A 256 6.83 2.17 -12.32
C CYS A 256 7.81 3.35 -12.43
N GLU A 257 7.35 4.58 -12.70
CA GLU A 257 8.19 5.78 -12.70
C GLU A 257 8.77 6.08 -11.32
N GLY A 258 7.96 6.02 -10.27
CA GLY A 258 8.41 6.16 -8.88
C GLY A 258 9.41 5.08 -8.48
N ILE A 259 9.11 3.81 -8.77
CA ILE A 259 10.01 2.67 -8.47
C ILE A 259 11.30 2.74 -9.29
N ARG A 260 11.23 3.10 -10.58
CA ARG A 260 12.42 3.30 -11.42
C ARG A 260 13.34 4.35 -10.81
N HIS A 261 12.80 5.47 -10.32
CA HIS A 261 13.59 6.51 -9.65
C HIS A 261 14.28 5.97 -8.39
N MET A 262 13.56 5.26 -7.52
CA MET A 262 14.14 4.62 -6.33
C MET A 262 15.28 3.65 -6.70
N HIS A 263 15.05 2.80 -7.70
CA HIS A 263 16.03 1.80 -8.15
C HIS A 263 17.28 2.46 -8.75
N GLN A 264 17.13 3.56 -9.50
CA GLN A 264 18.26 4.35 -10.01
C GLN A 264 19.08 5.00 -8.88
N MET A 265 18.43 5.34 -7.76
CA MET A 265 19.09 5.81 -6.55
C MET A 265 19.64 4.66 -5.67
N ASN A 266 19.59 3.42 -6.17
CA ASN A 266 20.02 2.20 -5.48
C ASN A 266 19.27 1.99 -4.15
N ILE A 267 17.97 2.29 -4.14
CA ILE A 267 17.05 2.15 -3.01
C ILE A 267 15.95 1.13 -3.37
N LEU A 268 15.64 0.24 -2.44
CA LEU A 268 14.53 -0.71 -2.50
C LEU A 268 13.34 -0.15 -1.71
N HIS A 269 12.11 -0.41 -2.17
CA HIS A 269 10.89 -0.02 -1.46
C HIS A 269 10.49 -1.04 -0.39
N LEU A 270 10.41 -2.33 -0.75
CA LEU A 270 10.16 -3.51 0.10
C LEU A 270 8.78 -3.62 0.78
N ASP A 271 7.94 -2.59 0.72
CA ASP A 271 6.56 -2.63 1.23
C ASP A 271 5.55 -2.03 0.22
N LEU A 272 5.70 -2.32 -1.07
CA LEU A 272 4.81 -1.74 -2.08
C LEU A 272 3.48 -2.49 -2.12
N LYS A 273 2.39 -1.78 -1.86
CA LYS A 273 1.03 -2.31 -1.75
C LYS A 273 0.01 -1.18 -1.91
N PRO A 274 -1.26 -1.50 -2.22
CA PRO A 274 -2.34 -0.52 -2.39
C PRO A 274 -2.42 0.59 -1.32
N GLU A 275 -2.38 0.24 -0.04
CA GLU A 275 -2.45 1.17 1.10
C GLU A 275 -1.30 2.19 1.13
N ASN A 276 -0.17 1.89 0.47
CA ASN A 276 0.99 2.77 0.40
C ASN A 276 0.99 3.66 -0.88
N ILE A 277 -0.12 3.71 -1.62
CA ILE A 277 -0.29 4.52 -2.83
C ILE A 277 -1.54 5.39 -2.68
N LEU A 278 -1.37 6.71 -2.73
CA LEU A 278 -2.50 7.65 -2.77
C LEU A 278 -2.82 8.09 -4.18
N CYS A 279 -4.11 8.15 -4.49
CA CYS A 279 -4.63 8.80 -5.68
C CYS A 279 -4.82 10.29 -5.39
N VAL A 280 -3.88 11.11 -5.89
CA VAL A 280 -3.85 12.58 -5.75
C VAL A 280 -5.08 13.19 -6.42
N ASN A 281 -5.38 12.75 -7.64
CA ASN A 281 -6.52 13.23 -8.41
C ASN A 281 -7.07 12.09 -9.28
N ARG A 282 -8.36 11.80 -9.09
CA ARG A 282 -9.06 10.71 -9.78
C ARG A 282 -9.24 10.98 -11.26
N ASP A 283 -9.52 12.22 -11.65
CA ASP A 283 -9.79 12.59 -13.04
C ASP A 283 -8.51 12.53 -13.87
N THR A 284 -7.40 13.02 -13.31
CA THR A 284 -6.08 13.00 -13.95
C THR A 284 -5.29 11.72 -13.67
N LYS A 285 -5.84 10.80 -12.88
CA LYS A 285 -5.23 9.49 -12.54
C LYS A 285 -3.85 9.61 -11.91
N GLN A 286 -3.58 10.67 -11.16
CA GLN A 286 -2.27 10.95 -10.59
C GLN A 286 -2.07 10.25 -9.25
N ILE A 287 -0.89 9.64 -9.05
CA ILE A 287 -0.56 8.91 -7.82
C ILE A 287 0.73 9.40 -7.16
N LYS A 288 0.81 9.13 -5.86
CA LYS A 288 2.04 9.23 -5.07
C LYS A 288 2.21 8.00 -4.18
N ILE A 289 3.42 7.47 -4.11
CA ILE A 289 3.84 6.48 -3.11
C ILE A 289 4.13 7.23 -1.81
N ILE A 290 3.55 6.77 -0.70
CA ILE A 290 3.45 7.56 0.55
C ILE A 290 4.14 6.97 1.78
N ASP A 291 4.66 5.74 1.72
CA ASP A 291 5.34 5.13 2.87
C ASP A 291 6.68 4.51 2.46
N PHE A 292 7.74 4.84 3.21
CA PHE A 292 9.10 4.35 3.00
C PHE A 292 9.66 3.65 4.25
N GLY A 293 8.81 3.21 5.19
CA GLY A 293 9.22 2.66 6.47
C GLY A 293 10.09 1.40 6.40
N LEU A 294 9.99 0.61 5.31
CA LEU A 294 10.88 -0.54 5.06
C LEU A 294 11.97 -0.26 4.02
N ALA A 295 11.89 0.90 3.35
CA ALA A 295 12.77 1.27 2.27
C ALA A 295 14.21 1.43 2.77
N ARG A 296 15.16 1.07 1.91
CA ARG A 296 16.58 1.06 2.27
C ARG A 296 17.46 1.06 1.05
N ARG A 297 18.70 1.55 1.21
CA ARG A 297 19.72 1.40 0.19
C ARG A 297 20.02 -0.08 -0.02
N TYR A 298 20.05 -0.53 -1.28
CA TYR A 298 20.37 -1.90 -1.64
C TYR A 298 21.74 -2.30 -1.10
N LYS A 299 21.78 -3.44 -0.39
CA LYS A 299 23.00 -4.11 0.04
C LYS A 299 22.93 -5.58 -0.37
N PRO A 300 24.00 -6.15 -0.94
CA PRO A 300 24.05 -7.57 -1.25
C PRO A 300 23.84 -8.42 0.01
N ARG A 301 23.16 -9.56 -0.15
CA ARG A 301 22.92 -10.56 0.91
C ARG A 301 22.13 -10.03 2.11
N GLU A 302 21.31 -9.00 1.90
CA GLU A 302 20.39 -8.51 2.93
C GLU A 302 19.09 -9.32 2.93
N LYS A 303 18.69 -9.79 4.11
CA LYS A 303 17.40 -10.46 4.33
C LYS A 303 16.41 -9.50 4.95
N LEU A 304 15.14 -9.63 4.60
CA LEU A 304 14.06 -8.86 5.19
C LEU A 304 13.31 -9.71 6.22
N LYS A 305 13.22 -9.23 7.47
CA LYS A 305 12.33 -9.78 8.48
C LYS A 305 11.04 -8.96 8.50
N VAL A 306 9.95 -9.54 8.00
CA VAL A 306 8.61 -8.95 8.11
C VAL A 306 7.68 -9.87 8.89
N ASN A 307 6.71 -9.26 9.58
CA ASN A 307 5.57 -9.97 10.13
C ASN A 307 4.51 -10.07 9.02
N PHE A 308 3.85 -11.21 8.91
CA PHE A 308 2.88 -11.54 7.85
C PHE A 308 1.53 -10.83 7.98
N GLY A 309 1.51 -9.52 8.29
CA GLY A 309 0.25 -8.79 8.50
C GLY A 309 -0.68 -8.79 7.28
N THR A 310 -0.11 -8.84 6.08
CA THR A 310 -0.83 -8.92 4.80
C THR A 310 0.00 -9.77 3.83
N PRO A 311 -0.10 -11.11 3.89
CA PRO A 311 0.85 -12.01 3.23
C PRO A 311 0.76 -11.99 1.70
N GLU A 312 -0.39 -11.62 1.13
CA GLU A 312 -0.68 -11.65 -0.31
C GLU A 312 0.26 -10.76 -1.16
N PHE A 313 0.89 -9.74 -0.57
CA PHE A 313 1.84 -8.85 -1.25
C PHE A 313 3.30 -9.28 -1.12
N LEU A 314 3.60 -10.31 -0.33
CA LEU A 314 4.96 -10.75 -0.09
C LEU A 314 5.51 -11.49 -1.31
N ALA A 315 6.71 -11.11 -1.75
CA ALA A 315 7.42 -11.85 -2.79
C ALA A 315 7.89 -13.22 -2.26
N PRO A 316 8.02 -14.25 -3.12
CA PRO A 316 8.43 -15.60 -2.71
C PRO A 316 9.76 -15.64 -1.94
N GLU A 317 10.71 -14.79 -2.31
CA GLU A 317 11.99 -14.67 -1.60
C GLU A 317 11.86 -14.10 -0.18
N VAL A 318 10.83 -13.28 0.10
CA VAL A 318 10.59 -12.74 1.44
C VAL A 318 9.99 -13.84 2.31
N VAL A 319 9.05 -14.61 1.76
CA VAL A 319 8.45 -15.78 2.44
C VAL A 319 9.49 -16.87 2.72
N ASN A 320 10.37 -17.17 1.76
CA ASN A 320 11.48 -18.13 1.94
C ASN A 320 12.64 -17.62 2.79
N TYR A 321 12.58 -16.37 3.26
CA TYR A 321 13.66 -15.76 4.03
C TYR A 321 15.01 -15.71 3.28
N ASP A 322 14.92 -15.48 1.96
CA ASP A 322 16.02 -15.26 1.03
C ASP A 322 16.42 -13.78 0.96
N PHE A 323 17.43 -13.49 0.15
CA PHE A 323 17.92 -12.11 -0.03
C PHE A 323 16.99 -11.28 -0.91
N VAL A 324 16.67 -10.07 -0.46
CA VAL A 324 15.84 -9.12 -1.22
C VAL A 324 16.69 -8.27 -2.17
N SER A 325 16.10 -7.82 -3.28
CA SER A 325 16.75 -6.94 -4.26
C SER A 325 15.70 -6.21 -5.10
N PHE A 326 16.11 -5.50 -6.15
CA PHE A 326 15.21 -4.73 -7.02
C PHE A 326 14.02 -5.55 -7.58
N PRO A 327 14.18 -6.83 -8.00
CA PRO A 327 13.06 -7.65 -8.45
C PRO A 327 12.00 -7.94 -7.38
N THR A 328 12.33 -7.74 -6.10
CA THR A 328 11.36 -7.89 -4.99
C THR A 328 10.27 -6.82 -5.09
N ASP A 329 10.62 -5.58 -5.42
CA ASP A 329 9.62 -4.52 -5.65
C ASP A 329 8.80 -4.80 -6.92
N MET A 330 9.42 -5.41 -7.93
CA MET A 330 8.76 -5.72 -9.21
C MET A 330 7.69 -6.81 -9.07
N TRP A 331 7.83 -7.73 -8.12
CA TRP A 331 6.74 -8.66 -7.76
C TRP A 331 5.50 -7.88 -7.32
N SER A 332 5.66 -6.93 -6.40
CA SER A 332 4.56 -6.10 -5.91
C SER A 332 3.90 -5.28 -7.01
N VAL A 333 4.67 -4.78 -8.00
CA VAL A 333 4.10 -4.13 -9.19
C VAL A 333 3.20 -5.10 -9.98
N GLY A 334 3.61 -6.37 -10.13
CA GLY A 334 2.81 -7.39 -10.78
C GLY A 334 1.51 -7.69 -10.02
N VAL A 335 1.58 -7.79 -8.69
CA VAL A 335 0.39 -7.99 -7.83
C VAL A 335 -0.58 -6.81 -7.98
N ILE A 336 -0.08 -5.57 -7.91
CA ILE A 336 -0.93 -4.38 -8.05
C ILE A 336 -1.55 -4.30 -9.45
N ALA A 337 -0.80 -4.64 -10.52
CA ALA A 337 -1.34 -4.66 -11.88
C ALA A 337 -2.46 -5.68 -12.04
N TYR A 338 -2.29 -6.89 -11.49
CA TYR A 338 -3.32 -7.91 -11.44
C TYR A 338 -4.58 -7.38 -10.73
N MET A 339 -4.41 -6.86 -9.52
CA MET A 339 -5.53 -6.38 -8.71
C MET A 339 -6.26 -5.19 -9.34
N LEU A 340 -5.56 -4.29 -10.01
CA LEU A 340 -6.21 -3.17 -10.71
C LEU A 340 -6.98 -3.62 -11.95
N LEU A 341 -6.63 -4.75 -12.58
CA LEU A 341 -7.33 -5.26 -13.75
C LEU A 341 -8.57 -6.09 -13.39
N SER A 342 -8.59 -6.75 -12.23
CA SER A 342 -9.69 -7.65 -11.85
C SER A 342 -10.40 -7.32 -10.54
N GLY A 343 -9.80 -6.53 -9.66
CA GLY A 343 -10.25 -6.39 -8.27
C GLY A 343 -9.97 -7.62 -7.39
N LEU A 344 -9.33 -8.66 -7.94
CA LEU A 344 -9.00 -9.91 -7.24
C LEU A 344 -7.53 -9.91 -6.79
N SER A 345 -7.23 -10.63 -5.71
CA SER A 345 -5.86 -10.83 -5.26
C SER A 345 -5.28 -12.12 -5.85
N PRO A 346 -4.12 -12.09 -6.54
CA PRO A 346 -3.61 -13.23 -7.33
C PRO A 346 -3.21 -14.45 -6.50
N PHE A 347 -2.94 -14.28 -5.20
CA PHE A 347 -2.42 -15.34 -4.34
C PHE A 347 -3.27 -15.61 -3.11
N LEU A 348 -4.31 -14.81 -2.86
CA LEU A 348 -5.14 -14.92 -1.67
C LEU A 348 -5.84 -16.28 -1.64
N GLY A 349 -5.67 -17.00 -0.52
CA GLY A 349 -6.39 -18.24 -0.21
C GLY A 349 -7.32 -18.08 1.00
N ASP A 350 -7.95 -19.16 1.42
CA ASP A 350 -8.88 -19.18 2.56
C ASP A 350 -8.18 -18.94 3.90
N SER A 351 -6.85 -19.01 3.93
CA SER A 351 -6.01 -18.73 5.09
C SER A 351 -4.67 -18.13 4.70
N ASP A 352 -3.98 -17.50 5.67
CA ASP A 352 -2.60 -17.03 5.48
C ASP A 352 -1.67 -18.15 5.02
N ALA A 353 -1.83 -19.36 5.56
CA ALA A 353 -1.01 -20.51 5.19
C ALA A 353 -1.23 -20.91 3.72
N GLU A 354 -2.47 -20.89 3.24
CA GLU A 354 -2.78 -21.14 1.84
C GLU A 354 -2.25 -20.03 0.92
N THR A 355 -2.42 -18.77 1.34
CA THR A 355 -1.88 -17.60 0.62
C THR A 355 -0.37 -17.71 0.44
N LEU A 356 0.36 -18.03 1.52
CA LEU A 356 1.80 -18.25 1.47
C LEU A 356 2.17 -19.45 0.59
N ASN A 357 1.38 -20.53 0.61
CA ASN A 357 1.60 -21.68 -0.28
C ASN A 357 1.42 -21.31 -1.76
N ASN A 358 0.41 -20.51 -2.10
CA ASN A 358 0.20 -20.02 -3.46
C ASN A 358 1.39 -19.16 -3.93
N ILE A 359 1.89 -18.26 -3.08
CA ILE A 359 3.09 -17.45 -3.36
C ILE A 359 4.31 -18.35 -3.59
N LEU A 360 4.58 -19.30 -2.69
CA LEU A 360 5.73 -20.19 -2.77
C LEU A 360 5.67 -21.14 -3.97
N ALA A 361 4.47 -21.57 -4.35
CA ALA A 361 4.23 -22.34 -5.56
C ALA A 361 4.21 -21.47 -6.82
N CYS A 362 4.13 -20.14 -6.68
CA CYS A 362 3.87 -19.19 -7.75
C CYS A 362 2.63 -19.59 -8.56
N ARG A 363 1.55 -19.92 -7.83
CA ARG A 363 0.26 -20.36 -8.39
C ARG A 363 -0.66 -19.15 -8.51
N TRP A 364 -0.91 -18.75 -9.75
CA TRP A 364 -1.84 -17.71 -10.18
C TRP A 364 -2.17 -17.98 -11.66
N ASP A 365 -3.29 -17.46 -12.14
CA ASP A 365 -3.70 -17.57 -13.54
C ASP A 365 -4.49 -16.32 -13.97
N LEU A 366 -4.99 -16.30 -15.21
CA LEU A 366 -5.80 -15.20 -15.75
C LEU A 366 -7.06 -15.78 -16.43
N GLU A 367 -7.64 -16.80 -15.82
CA GLU A 367 -8.82 -17.54 -16.31
C GLU A 367 -10.14 -16.93 -15.84
N ASP A 368 -10.11 -16.09 -14.80
CA ASP A 368 -11.28 -15.37 -14.30
C ASP A 368 -11.92 -14.47 -15.38
N ALA A 369 -13.25 -14.27 -15.27
CA ALA A 369 -14.06 -13.57 -16.26
C ALA A 369 -13.63 -12.10 -16.46
N GLU A 370 -13.11 -11.47 -15.41
CA GLU A 370 -12.60 -10.12 -15.39
C GLU A 370 -11.43 -9.92 -16.36
N PHE A 371 -10.68 -10.99 -16.65
CA PHE A 371 -9.56 -10.94 -17.60
C PHE A 371 -9.99 -11.21 -19.05
N GLN A 372 -11.24 -11.62 -19.32
CA GLN A 372 -11.65 -12.02 -20.68
C GLN A 372 -11.40 -10.94 -21.74
N ASP A 373 -11.55 -9.66 -21.35
CA ASP A 373 -11.46 -8.51 -22.26
C ASP A 373 -10.13 -7.73 -22.16
N ILE A 374 -9.17 -8.16 -21.33
CA ILE A 374 -7.87 -7.49 -21.23
C ILE A 374 -6.96 -7.82 -22.42
N SER A 375 -6.10 -6.87 -22.78
CA SER A 375 -5.14 -7.05 -23.87
C SER A 375 -4.10 -8.16 -23.61
N GLU A 376 -3.58 -8.76 -24.68
CA GLU A 376 -2.47 -9.72 -24.58
C GLU A 376 -1.22 -9.08 -23.97
N GLU A 377 -1.02 -7.78 -24.24
CA GLU A 377 0.08 -7.02 -23.67
C GLU A 377 -0.03 -6.91 -22.14
N ALA A 378 -1.25 -6.77 -21.59
CA ALA A 378 -1.49 -6.79 -20.14
C ALA A 378 -1.17 -8.16 -19.53
N ARG A 379 -1.65 -9.23 -20.18
CA ARG A 379 -1.38 -10.62 -19.76
C ARG A 379 0.13 -10.90 -19.73
N GLU A 380 0.84 -10.53 -20.80
CA GLU A 380 2.29 -10.69 -20.90
C GLU A 380 3.03 -9.85 -19.84
N PHE A 381 2.56 -8.62 -19.57
CA PHE A 381 3.16 -7.75 -18.55
C PHE A 381 3.12 -8.38 -17.15
N ILE A 382 1.96 -8.89 -16.72
CA ILE A 382 1.82 -9.59 -15.44
C ILE A 382 2.70 -10.84 -15.40
N ALA A 383 2.70 -11.63 -16.48
CA ALA A 383 3.50 -12.86 -16.58
C ALA A 383 5.02 -12.62 -16.49
N LYS A 384 5.51 -11.45 -16.91
CA LYS A 384 6.91 -11.05 -16.78
C LYS A 384 7.29 -10.54 -15.38
N LEU A 385 6.33 -10.32 -14.49
CA LEU A 385 6.55 -9.81 -13.13
C LEU A 385 6.27 -10.88 -12.06
N LEU A 386 5.18 -11.63 -12.21
CA LEU A 386 4.78 -12.70 -11.28
C LEU A 386 5.51 -14.01 -11.58
N VAL A 387 6.84 -13.95 -11.51
CA VAL A 387 7.74 -15.09 -11.72
C VAL A 387 8.45 -15.44 -10.42
N LYS A 388 8.48 -16.73 -10.06
CA LYS A 388 9.11 -17.21 -8.82
C LYS A 388 10.59 -16.81 -8.74
N GLU A 389 11.34 -17.07 -9.81
CA GLU A 389 12.77 -16.79 -9.86
C GLU A 389 13.01 -15.30 -10.16
N LYS A 390 13.61 -14.58 -9.19
CA LYS A 390 13.81 -13.13 -9.21
C LYS A 390 14.52 -12.62 -10.46
N SER A 391 15.50 -13.38 -10.95
CA SER A 391 16.35 -12.96 -12.06
C SER A 391 15.63 -12.89 -13.41
N TRP A 392 14.42 -13.46 -13.53
CA TRP A 392 13.60 -13.40 -14.74
C TRP A 392 12.55 -12.30 -14.71
N ARG A 393 12.36 -11.61 -13.58
CA ARG A 393 11.42 -10.50 -13.50
C ARG A 393 12.01 -9.30 -14.22
N VAL A 394 11.21 -8.64 -15.05
CA VAL A 394 11.61 -7.39 -15.69
C VAL A 394 11.86 -6.29 -14.65
N SER A 395 12.87 -5.46 -14.88
CA SER A 395 13.14 -4.28 -14.06
C SER A 395 12.11 -3.18 -14.29
N ALA A 396 12.04 -2.17 -13.39
CA ALA A 396 11.16 -1.02 -13.58
C ALA A 396 11.42 -0.25 -14.89
N SER A 397 12.69 -0.20 -15.32
CA SER A 397 13.06 0.44 -16.59
C SER A 397 12.61 -0.37 -17.82
N GLU A 398 12.58 -1.69 -17.73
CA GLU A 398 12.08 -2.57 -18.79
C GLU A 398 10.54 -2.61 -18.78
N ALA A 399 9.91 -2.61 -17.60
CA ALA A 399 8.46 -2.51 -17.45
C ALA A 399 7.90 -1.26 -18.15
N LEU A 400 8.53 -0.09 -17.96
CA LEU A 400 8.14 1.15 -18.65
C LEU A 400 8.32 1.11 -20.17
N LYS A 401 9.17 0.21 -20.68
CA LYS A 401 9.36 -0.03 -22.12
C LYS A 401 8.51 -1.18 -22.65
N HIS A 402 7.77 -1.87 -21.79
CA HIS A 402 6.88 -2.94 -22.20
C HIS A 402 5.77 -2.39 -23.10
N PRO A 403 5.33 -3.10 -24.15
CA PRO A 403 4.27 -2.63 -25.04
C PRO A 403 3.01 -2.18 -24.29
N TRP A 404 2.61 -2.92 -23.25
CA TRP A 404 1.48 -2.53 -22.41
C TRP A 404 1.57 -1.10 -21.87
N LEU A 405 2.74 -0.65 -21.43
CA LEU A 405 2.95 0.69 -20.89
C LEU A 405 3.45 1.72 -21.91
N SER A 406 3.87 1.32 -23.10
CA SER A 406 4.57 2.22 -24.05
C SER A 406 3.99 2.29 -25.46
N ASP A 407 3.17 1.33 -25.88
CA ASP A 407 2.59 1.31 -27.23
C ASP A 407 1.43 2.28 -27.38
N ARG A 408 1.64 3.32 -28.20
CA ARG A 408 0.66 4.36 -28.48
C ARG A 408 -0.55 3.85 -29.28
N GLU A 409 -0.38 2.83 -30.11
CA GLU A 409 -1.47 2.29 -30.92
C GLU A 409 -2.44 1.50 -30.03
N LEU A 410 -1.90 0.64 -29.16
CA LEU A 410 -2.66 -0.02 -28.09
C LEU A 410 -3.42 1.00 -27.23
N HIS A 411 -2.75 2.04 -26.73
CA HIS A 411 -3.37 3.06 -25.87
C HIS A 411 -4.49 3.83 -26.58
N SER A 412 -4.30 4.16 -27.86
CA SER A 412 -5.33 4.83 -28.67
C SER A 412 -6.56 3.95 -28.85
N ARG A 413 -6.38 2.64 -29.07
CA ARG A 413 -7.45 1.65 -29.17
C ARG A 413 -8.22 1.51 -27.86
N LEU A 414 -7.53 1.35 -26.72
CA LEU A 414 -8.16 1.22 -25.41
C LEU A 414 -8.90 2.50 -24.99
N SER A 415 -8.31 3.67 -25.26
CA SER A 415 -8.96 4.97 -25.03
C SER A 415 -10.22 5.16 -25.87
N ALA A 416 -10.22 4.72 -27.13
CA ALA A 416 -11.40 4.78 -27.99
C ALA A 416 -12.53 3.84 -27.54
N GLN A 417 -12.20 2.67 -26.98
CA GLN A 417 -13.19 1.75 -26.38
C GLN A 417 -13.85 2.39 -25.15
N LYS A 418 -13.06 3.04 -24.29
CA LYS A 418 -13.57 3.80 -23.14
C LYS A 418 -14.61 4.85 -23.55
N MET A 419 -14.31 5.65 -24.59
CA MET A 419 -15.22 6.69 -25.08
C MET A 419 -16.53 6.12 -25.64
N LYS A 420 -16.50 4.95 -26.28
CA LYS A 420 -17.71 4.29 -26.80
C LYS A 420 -18.61 3.79 -25.67
N ASN A 421 -18.03 3.18 -24.64
CA ASN A 421 -18.79 2.66 -23.50
C ASN A 421 -19.45 3.78 -22.68
N CYS A 422 -18.80 4.95 -22.55
CA CYS A 422 -19.42 6.11 -21.91
C CYS A 422 -20.58 6.73 -22.71
N CYS A 423 -20.60 6.57 -24.05
CA CYS A 423 -21.68 7.11 -24.89
C CYS A 423 -22.92 6.20 -24.95
N SER A 424 -22.78 4.89 -24.70
CA SER A 424 -23.90 3.94 -24.70
C SER A 424 -24.79 4.05 -23.46
N ASP A 425 -24.26 4.48 -22.31
CA ASP A 425 -25.03 4.62 -21.06
C ASP A 425 -25.91 5.90 -21.02
N GLY A 426 -25.81 6.76 -22.04
CA GLY A 426 -26.54 8.03 -22.13
C GLY A 426 -27.84 8.01 -22.95
N GLN A 427 -28.22 6.88 -23.56
CA GLN A 427 -29.45 6.77 -24.36
C GLN A 427 -30.48 5.86 -23.68
N GLY A 428 -31.14 6.41 -22.65
CA GLY A 428 -32.43 5.86 -22.21
C GLY A 428 -33.47 5.98 -23.34
N PRO A 429 -34.39 5.02 -23.50
CA PRO A 429 -35.36 5.05 -24.59
C PRO A 429 -36.27 6.27 -24.44
N VAL A 430 -36.28 7.12 -25.47
CA VAL A 430 -37.28 8.18 -25.61
C VAL A 430 -38.63 7.49 -25.82
N ALA A 431 -39.46 7.50 -24.77
CA ALA A 431 -40.84 7.06 -24.85
C ALA A 431 -41.58 7.88 -25.93
N LYS A 432 -42.15 7.20 -26.92
CA LYS A 432 -43.15 7.75 -27.83
C LYS A 432 -44.54 7.56 -27.26
#